data_AF-A0A416U263-F1
#
_entry.id   AF-A0A416U263-F1
#
_cell.length_a   1.000
_cell.length_b   1.000
_cell.length_c   1.000
_cell.angle_alpha   90.00
_cell.angle_beta   90.00
_cell.angle_gamma   90.00
#
_symmetry.space_group_name_H-M   'P 1'
#
loop_
_entity.id
_entity.type
_entity.pdbx_description
1 polymer ?
#
loop_
_entity_poly.entity_id
_entity_poly.type
_entity_poly.pdbx_seq_one_letter_code
_entity_poly.pdbx_strand_id
1 'polypeptide(L)' 'MNVYLVSIKRKSWCQDYAMVVIAEDEKYAERKARWSSDDFRKATDVVVQKINLDQEQVVLIANTGA' A
#
# COMPACT_ATOMS: atom_id res chain seq x y z
N MET A 1 13.33 6.97 8.14
CA MET A 1 12.50 6.07 7.32
C MET A 1 11.06 6.17 7.81
N ASN A 2 10.09 6.25 6.90
CA ASN A 2 8.67 6.41 7.22
C ASN A 2 7.90 5.12 6.88
N VAL A 3 6.73 4.93 7.49
CA VAL A 3 5.84 3.80 7.21
C VAL A 3 4.60 4.34 6.51
N TYR A 4 4.21 3.69 5.41
CA TYR A 4 3.07 4.09 4.59
C TYR A 4 2.14 2.90 4.39
N LEU A 5 0.83 3.15 4.45
CA LEU A 5 -0.19 2.26 3.91
C LEU A 5 -0.40 2.64 2.44
N VAL A 6 -0.18 1.68 1.54
CA VAL A 6 -0.42 1.83 0.11
C VAL A 6 -1.58 0.92 -0.28
N SER A 7 -2.62 1.46 -0.91
CA SER A 7 -3.85 0.72 -1.24
C SER A 7 -4.41 1.08 -2.61
N ILE A 8 -5.12 0.14 -3.25
CA ILE A 8 -5.84 0.34 -4.51
C ILE A 8 -7.31 0.66 -4.21
N LYS A 9 -7.87 1.72 -4.82
CA LYS A 9 -9.29 2.11 -4.61
C LYS A 9 -10.28 1.16 -5.30
N ARG A 10 -10.02 0.75 -6.54
CA ARG A 10 -10.91 -0.08 -7.35
C ARG A 10 -10.75 -1.56 -7.03
N LYS A 11 -11.84 -2.13 -6.50
CA LYS A 11 -11.98 -3.55 -6.20
C LYS A 11 -12.42 -4.37 -7.41
N SER A 12 -11.76 -4.22 -8.57
CA SER A 12 -11.77 -5.35 -9.50
C SER A 12 -11.03 -6.52 -8.85
N TRP A 13 -11.22 -7.74 -9.34
CA TRP A 13 -10.53 -8.93 -8.82
C TRP A 13 -9.02 -8.68 -8.79
N CYS A 14 -8.44 -8.65 -7.58
CA CYS A 14 -7.02 -8.46 -7.30
C CYS A 14 -6.63 -9.31 -6.09
N GLN A 15 -5.38 -9.74 -6.04
CA GLN A 15 -4.82 -10.52 -4.95
C GLN A 15 -4.29 -9.59 -3.84
N ASP A 16 -3.59 -8.53 -4.24
CA ASP A 16 -3.05 -7.53 -3.32
C ASP A 16 -3.79 -6.19 -3.49
N TYR A 17 -4.59 -5.81 -2.50
CA TYR A 17 -5.32 -4.54 -2.52
C TYR A 17 -4.73 -3.51 -1.55
N ALA A 18 -3.93 -3.94 -0.56
CA ALA A 18 -3.25 -3.10 0.41
C ALA A 18 -1.90 -3.68 0.82
N MET A 19 -0.93 -2.82 1.14
CA MET A 19 0.35 -3.20 1.73
C MET A 19 0.95 -2.10 2.60
N VAL A 20 1.75 -2.48 3.59
CA VAL A 20 2.59 -1.55 4.36
C VAL A 20 3.96 -1.46 3.71
N VAL A 21 4.42 -0.24 3.46
CA VAL A 21 5.69 0.04 2.81
C VAL A 21 6.53 0.95 3.69
N ILE A 22 7.78 0.56 3.90
CA ILE A 22 8.80 1.37 4.57
C ILE A 22 9.58 2.12 3.49
N ALA A 23 9.54 3.45 3.51
CA ALA A 23 10.13 4.30 2.47
C ALA A 23 10.54 5.69 2.97
N GLU A 24 11.33 6.40 2.17
CA GLU A 24 11.75 7.78 2.45
C GLU A 24 10.55 8.74 2.37
N ASP A 25 9.84 8.73 1.25
CA ASP A 25 8.69 9.59 0.98
C ASP A 25 7.52 8.81 0.33
N GLU A 26 6.40 9.48 0.08
CA GLU A 26 5.21 8.89 -0.53
C GLU A 26 5.46 8.38 -1.96
N LYS A 27 6.30 9.08 -2.74
CA LYS A 27 6.62 8.68 -4.13
C LYS A 27 7.47 7.41 -4.16
N TYR A 28 8.40 7.27 -3.22
CA TYR A 28 9.17 6.05 -3.03
C TYR A 28 8.29 4.91 -2.52
N ALA A 29 7.36 5.18 -1.61
CA ALA A 29 6.41 4.19 -1.13
C ALA A 29 5.54 3.62 -2.26
N GLU A 30 4.96 4.48 -3.10
CA GLU A 30 4.18 4.06 -4.27
C GLU A 30 5.04 3.23 -5.23
N ARG A 31 6.23 3.72 -5.57
CA ARG A 31 7.14 3.02 -6.50
C ARG A 31 7.50 1.63 -5.99
N LYS A 32 7.80 1.53 -4.69
CA LYS A 32 8.14 0.24 -4.07
C LYS A 32 6.95 -0.71 -4.06
N ALA A 33 5.74 -0.22 -3.81
CA ALA A 33 4.52 -1.02 -3.92
C ALA A 33 4.31 -1.55 -5.36
N ARG A 34 4.43 -0.67 -6.36
CA ARG A 34 4.31 -1.03 -7.79
C ARG A 34 5.37 -2.02 -8.26
N TRP A 35 6.56 -2.02 -7.67
CA TRP A 35 7.59 -3.01 -7.97
C TRP A 35 7.38 -4.35 -7.27
N SER A 36 6.62 -4.35 -6.16
CA SER A 36 6.47 -5.54 -5.32
C SER A 36 5.21 -6.35 -5.63
N SER A 37 4.22 -5.75 -6.30
CA SER A 37 2.98 -6.44 -6.68
C SER A 37 2.49 -6.02 -8.06
N ASP A 38 2.05 -7.01 -8.83
CA ASP A 38 1.52 -6.83 -10.18
C ASP A 38 0.18 -6.09 -10.20
N ASP A 39 -0.64 -6.27 -9.16
CA ASP A 39 -1.90 -5.55 -9.00
C ASP A 39 -1.63 -4.06 -8.81
N PHE A 40 -0.68 -3.70 -7.94
CA PHE A 40 -0.26 -2.32 -7.76
C PHE A 40 0.43 -1.76 -9.01
N ARG A 41 1.23 -2.57 -9.71
CA ARG A 41 1.86 -2.17 -10.98
C ARG A 41 0.82 -1.74 -12.01
N LYS A 42 -0.30 -2.45 -12.10
CA LYS A 42 -1.38 -2.22 -13.08
C LYS A 42 -2.44 -1.21 -12.62
N ALA A 43 -2.54 -0.96 -11.31
CA ALA A 43 -3.53 -0.06 -10.74
C ALA A 43 -3.32 1.40 -11.17
N THR A 44 -4.41 2.07 -11.55
CA THR A 44 -4.41 3.50 -11.91
C THR A 44 -4.78 4.40 -10.73
N ASP A 45 -5.29 3.83 -9.65
CA ASP A 45 -5.90 4.52 -8.51
C ASP A 45 -5.28 4.08 -7.18
N VAL A 46 -3.94 4.14 -7.13
CA VAL A 46 -3.16 3.91 -5.91
C VAL A 46 -3.27 5.10 -4.97
N VAL A 47 -3.45 4.82 -3.68
CA VAL A 47 -3.46 5.79 -2.58
C VAL A 47 -2.29 5.47 -1.67
N VAL A 48 -1.54 6.48 -1.28
CA VAL A 48 -0.47 6.40 -0.29
C VAL A 48 -0.87 7.23 0.91
N GLN A 49 -0.79 6.64 2.09
CA GLN A 49 -1.08 7.32 3.35
C GLN A 49 0.07 7.06 4.33
N LYS A 50 0.66 8.12 4.88
CA LYS A 50 1.66 8.00 5.93
C LYS A 50 1.00 7.52 7.23
N ILE A 51 1.58 6.50 7.84
CA ILE A 51 1.15 5.97 9.13
C ILE A 51 1.81 6.82 10.23
N ASN A 52 0.99 7.31 11.16
CA ASN A 52 1.48 8.02 12.34
C ASN A 52 2.06 7.03 13.37
N LEU A 53 3.35 7.13 13.64
CA LEU A 53 4.03 6.23 14.58
C LEU A 53 4.02 6.75 16.02
N ASP A 54 3.53 7.97 16.26
CA ASP A 54 3.46 8.57 17.60
C ASP A 54 2.27 8.07 18.43
N GLN A 55 1.36 7.31 17.80
CA GLN A 55 0.17 6.75 18.42
C GLN A 55 0.09 5.25 18.15
N GLU A 56 -0.29 4.49 19.17
CA GLU A 56 -0.56 3.06 19.02
C GLU A 56 -1.72 2.84 18.03
N GLN A 57 -1.49 2.04 17.00
CA GLN A 57 -2.51 1.66 16.03
C GLN A 57 -2.22 0.27 15.47
N VAL A 58 -3.28 -0.41 15.04
CA VAL A 58 -3.19 -1.72 14.39
C VAL A 58 -3.38 -1.54 12.89
N VAL A 59 -2.41 -1.98 12.10
CA VAL A 59 -2.52 -2.05 10.64
C VAL A 59 -2.69 -3.52 10.24
N LEU A 60 -3.94 -3.96 10.14
CA LEU A 60 -4.25 -5.31 9.67
C LEU A 60 -4.30 -5.33 8.14
N ILE A 61 -3.42 -6.14 7.53
CA ILE A 61 -3.45 -6.41 6.09
C ILE A 61 -3.60 -7.92 5.91
N ALA A 62 -4.75 -8.33 5.39
CA ALA A 62 -5.01 -9.71 5.01
C ALA A 62 -5.38 -9.70 3.53
N ASN A 63 -4.38 -9.92 2.67
CA ASN A 63 -4.60 -10.07 1.24
C ASN A 63 -5.17 -11.47 0.99
N THR A 64 -6.48 -11.57 1.00
CA THR A 64 -7.22 -12.71 0.47
C THR A 64 -7.76 -12.25 -0.87
N GLY A 65 -7.10 -12.63 -1.96
CA GLY A 65 -7.65 -12.37 -3.29
C GLY A 65 -9.13 -12.76 -3.35
N ALA A 66 -9.93 -11.97 -4.07
CA ALA A 66 -11.38 -12.18 -4.17
C ALA A 66 -11.75 -13.53 -4.80
#